data_AF-A0A2E1SYT0-F1
#
_entry.id   AF-A0A2E1SYT0-F1
#
_cell.length_a   1.000
_cell.length_b   1.000
_cell.length_c   1.000
_cell.angle_alpha   90.00
_cell.angle_beta   90.00
_cell.angle_gamma   90.00
#
_symmetry.space_group_name_H-M   'P 1'
#
loop_
_entity.id
_entity.type
_entity.pdbx_description
1 polymer ?
#
loop_
_entity_poly.entity_id
_entity_poly.type
_entity_poly.pdbx_seq_one_letter_code
_entity_poly.pdbx_strand_id
1 'polypeptide(L)'
;MTLDLRVGIFDRIQRSRSKAHVYADNKDLRSVPLVPREGDAGWVTKYTIDRDPLRHEEGVCESAILSLAEEALLKPVDWALVDAPTKSGASQWLAVKRFDLIITWRLRVATATGLLDADFRMPSLDYLDLIQCSRELCQYPARGQLMYRRAVFNLLVCNQVDHAKNHSFLQNEQGRWDLSLAYDQTFSPHPYGK
;
A
#
# COMPACT_ATOMS: atom_id res chain seq x y z
N MET A 1 -27.66 -6.17 23.86
CA MET A 1 -26.24 -5.86 24.12
C MET A 1 -25.57 -5.78 22.76
N THR A 2 -25.52 -4.57 22.21
CA THR A 2 -25.15 -4.31 20.81
C THR A 2 -23.63 -4.15 20.76
N LEU A 3 -22.94 -5.00 19.98
CA LEU A 3 -21.52 -4.84 19.68
C LEU A 3 -21.38 -3.67 18.71
N ASP A 4 -21.09 -2.48 19.24
CA ASP A 4 -20.67 -1.33 18.45
C ASP A 4 -19.17 -1.48 18.13
N LEU A 5 -18.86 -2.21 17.06
CA LEU A 5 -17.52 -2.35 16.51
C LEU A 5 -17.13 -1.08 15.74
N ARG A 6 -16.92 0.03 16.45
CA ARG A 6 -16.11 1.13 15.91
C ARG A 6 -14.65 0.76 16.07
N VAL A 7 -14.10 0.10 15.04
CA VAL A 7 -12.65 -0.10 14.93
C VAL A 7 -12.03 1.27 14.65
N GLY A 8 -11.72 2.00 15.72
CA GLY A 8 -10.89 3.19 15.64
C GLY A 8 -9.50 2.79 15.18
N ILE A 9 -9.09 3.30 14.01
CA ILE A 9 -7.71 3.21 13.52
C ILE A 9 -6.84 3.92 14.58
N PHE A 10 -6.11 3.14 15.38
CA PHE A 10 -5.30 3.66 16.47
C PHE A 10 -4.15 4.51 15.91
N ASP A 11 -4.07 5.75 16.38
CA ASP A 11 -2.95 6.65 16.17
C ASP A 11 -1.84 6.33 17.19
N ARG A 12 -0.75 5.71 16.71
CA ARG A 12 0.53 5.63 17.43
C ARG A 12 1.68 5.61 16.43
N ILE A 13 2.22 6.81 16.20
CA ILE A 13 3.54 7.07 15.57
C ILE A 13 3.60 6.60 14.11
N GLN A 14 3.49 7.54 13.18
CA GLN A 14 3.75 7.29 11.76
C GLN A 14 5.14 6.67 11.57
N ARG A 15 5.17 5.39 11.22
CA ARG A 15 6.38 4.73 10.72
C ARG A 15 6.49 5.01 9.22
N SER A 16 7.18 6.09 8.86
CA SER A 16 7.55 6.31 7.46
C SER A 16 8.91 5.68 7.19
N ARG A 17 8.92 4.56 6.46
CA ARG A 17 10.15 3.99 5.91
C ARG A 17 10.74 4.90 4.83
N SER A 18 12.06 5.00 4.81
CA SER A 18 12.78 5.64 3.70
C SER A 18 12.43 4.93 2.39
N LYS A 19 12.24 5.71 1.32
CA LYS A 19 11.86 5.18 0.01
C LYS A 19 12.47 5.97 -1.13
N ALA A 20 12.70 5.31 -2.26
CA ALA A 20 13.17 5.94 -3.49
C ALA A 20 12.31 5.51 -4.68
N HIS A 21 12.13 6.42 -5.63
CA HIS A 21 11.53 6.13 -6.91
C HIS A 21 12.63 5.79 -7.92
N VAL A 22 12.50 4.66 -8.59
CA VAL A 22 13.47 4.20 -9.59
C VAL A 22 12.74 3.66 -10.82
N TYR A 23 13.45 3.54 -11.94
CA TYR A 23 12.93 2.98 -13.19
C TYR A 23 13.81 1.81 -13.62
N ALA A 24 13.21 0.73 -14.09
CA ALA A 24 13.90 -0.45 -14.58
C ALA A 24 13.01 -1.28 -15.51
N ASP A 25 13.62 -1.98 -16.47
CA ASP A 25 12.95 -2.87 -17.43
C ASP A 25 12.39 -4.13 -16.78
N ASN A 26 13.03 -4.59 -15.70
CA ASN A 26 12.72 -5.84 -15.01
C ASN A 26 12.74 -5.66 -13.48
N LYS A 27 12.60 -6.77 -12.74
CA LYS A 27 12.61 -6.79 -11.27
C LYS A 27 14.02 -6.65 -10.66
N ASP A 28 15.08 -6.57 -11.47
CA ASP A 28 16.47 -6.40 -11.04
C ASP A 28 16.80 -4.91 -10.88
N LEU A 29 16.64 -4.41 -9.65
CA LEU A 29 16.89 -3.01 -9.31
C LEU A 29 18.32 -2.74 -8.82
N ARG A 30 19.28 -3.64 -9.12
CA ARG A 30 20.70 -3.45 -8.75
C ARG A 30 21.38 -2.34 -9.55
N SER A 31 20.90 -2.07 -10.76
CA SER A 31 21.38 -0.98 -11.62
C SER A 31 20.19 -0.28 -12.25
N VAL A 32 19.94 0.96 -11.84
CA VAL A 32 18.82 1.77 -12.34
C VAL A 32 19.37 2.98 -13.09
N PRO A 33 18.92 3.26 -14.33
CA PRO A 33 19.35 4.44 -15.05
C PRO A 33 18.80 5.72 -14.41
N LEU A 34 19.54 6.83 -14.56
CA LEU A 34 19.10 8.16 -14.10
C LEU A 34 17.92 8.69 -14.93
N VAL A 35 17.84 8.29 -16.19
CA VAL A 35 16.77 8.64 -17.13
C VAL A 35 16.07 7.35 -17.52
N PRO A 36 14.73 7.26 -17.38
CA PRO A 36 13.98 6.07 -17.79
C PRO A 36 14.17 5.79 -19.28
N ARG A 37 14.33 4.52 -19.63
CA ARG A 37 14.34 4.05 -21.01
C ARG A 37 12.93 3.72 -21.47
N GLU A 38 12.73 3.64 -22.77
CA GLU A 38 11.47 3.17 -23.34
C GLU A 38 11.21 1.73 -22.86
N GLY A 39 10.03 1.51 -22.29
CA GLY A 39 9.64 0.22 -21.70
C GLY A 39 9.97 0.03 -20.22
N ASP A 40 10.72 0.94 -19.58
CA ASP A 40 10.99 0.85 -18.14
C ASP A 40 9.70 1.01 -17.32
N ALA A 41 9.53 0.15 -16.32
CA ALA A 41 8.52 0.31 -15.30
C ALA A 41 9.04 1.21 -14.17
N GLY A 42 8.15 2.03 -13.60
CA GLY A 42 8.45 2.77 -12.37
C GLY A 42 8.27 1.89 -11.14
N TRP A 43 9.19 2.01 -10.19
CA TRP A 43 9.20 1.27 -8.93
C TRP A 43 9.38 2.22 -7.75
N VAL A 44 8.87 1.83 -6.59
CA VAL A 44 9.15 2.45 -5.30
C VAL A 44 9.86 1.42 -4.43
N THR A 45 11.15 1.63 -4.18
CA THR A 45 11.95 0.79 -3.29
C THR A 45 11.83 1.29 -1.87
N LYS A 46 11.45 0.41 -0.95
CA LYS A 46 11.26 0.66 0.49
C LYS A 46 12.44 0.08 1.24
N TYR A 47 13.17 0.95 1.93
CA TYR A 47 14.34 0.59 2.72
C TYR A 47 13.93 0.28 4.16
N THR A 48 14.69 -0.59 4.82
CA THR A 48 14.45 -1.03 6.20
C THR A 48 15.52 -0.48 7.13
N ILE A 49 15.19 -0.36 8.42
CA ILE A 49 16.11 0.07 9.47
C ILE A 49 16.09 -0.89 10.66
N ASP A 50 17.21 -0.99 11.36
CA ASP A 50 17.35 -1.84 12.53
C ASP A 50 16.81 -1.18 13.82
N ARG A 51 15.56 -0.69 13.78
CA ARG A 51 14.90 -0.03 14.92
C ARG A 51 13.45 -0.42 15.11
N ASP A 52 12.81 -0.86 14.04
CA ASP A 52 11.41 -1.22 14.05
C ASP A 52 11.23 -2.66 14.58
N PRO A 53 10.05 -3.06 15.07
CA PRO A 53 9.88 -4.39 15.66
C PRO A 53 10.24 -5.56 14.72
N LEU A 54 10.04 -5.37 13.41
CA LEU A 54 10.46 -6.33 12.38
C LEU A 54 11.91 -6.11 11.90
N ARG A 55 12.57 -5.04 12.34
CA ARG A 55 13.98 -4.71 12.00
C ARG A 55 14.16 -4.73 10.48
N HIS A 56 15.16 -5.45 9.98
CA HIS A 56 15.40 -5.60 8.53
C HIS A 56 14.42 -6.52 7.79
N GLU A 57 13.51 -7.20 8.51
CA GLU A 57 12.52 -8.12 7.94
C GLU A 57 11.24 -7.42 7.48
N GLU A 58 11.09 -6.10 7.66
CA GLU A 58 9.88 -5.37 7.26
C GLU A 58 9.50 -5.58 5.78
N GLY A 59 10.50 -5.55 4.88
CA GLY A 59 10.27 -5.73 3.44
C GLY A 59 9.86 -7.15 3.08
N VAL A 60 10.48 -8.16 3.71
CA VAL A 60 10.15 -9.57 3.53
C VAL A 60 8.76 -9.86 4.07
N CYS A 61 8.44 -9.36 5.26
CA CYS A 61 7.13 -9.49 5.87
C CYS A 61 6.03 -8.89 4.99
N GLU A 62 6.20 -7.64 4.52
CA GLU A 62 5.23 -7.01 3.63
C GLU A 62 5.08 -7.79 2.31
N SER A 63 6.17 -8.34 1.76
CA SER A 63 6.09 -9.18 0.55
C SER A 63 5.24 -10.44 0.74
N ALA A 64 5.36 -11.08 1.91
CA ALA A 64 4.53 -12.24 2.26
C ALA A 64 3.06 -11.85 2.41
N ILE A 65 2.76 -10.69 3.02
CA ILE A 65 1.39 -10.16 3.10
C ILE A 65 0.84 -9.83 1.71
N LEU A 66 1.64 -9.26 0.81
CA LEU A 66 1.23 -9.01 -0.58
C LEU A 66 0.95 -10.32 -1.34
N SER A 67 1.73 -11.39 -1.11
CA SER A 67 1.41 -12.73 -1.63
C SER A 67 0.06 -13.25 -1.13
N LEU A 68 -0.20 -13.15 0.18
CA LEU A 68 -1.49 -13.56 0.75
C LEU A 68 -2.65 -12.70 0.23
N ALA A 69 -2.41 -11.42 -0.02
CA ALA A 69 -3.40 -10.52 -0.61
C ALA A 69 -3.75 -10.92 -2.05
N GLU A 70 -2.79 -11.43 -2.83
CA GLU A 70 -3.02 -11.98 -4.17
C GLU A 70 -3.89 -13.23 -4.09
N GLU A 71 -3.56 -14.17 -3.21
CA GLU A 71 -4.38 -15.38 -2.95
C GLU A 71 -5.79 -15.02 -2.48
N ALA A 72 -5.92 -13.94 -1.69
CA ALA A 72 -7.19 -13.38 -1.26
C ALA A 72 -7.89 -12.51 -2.33
N LEU A 73 -7.38 -12.45 -3.57
CA LEU A 73 -7.88 -11.70 -4.72
C LEU A 73 -8.14 -10.21 -4.44
N LEU A 74 -7.25 -9.57 -3.69
CA LEU A 74 -7.35 -8.15 -3.29
C LEU A 74 -6.75 -7.17 -4.31
N LYS A 75 -6.18 -7.72 -5.39
CA LYS A 75 -5.46 -6.99 -6.43
C LYS A 75 -4.28 -6.18 -5.84
N PRO A 76 -3.33 -6.81 -5.14
CA PRO A 76 -2.13 -6.14 -4.69
C PRO A 76 -1.29 -5.59 -5.85
N VAL A 77 -0.40 -4.66 -5.52
CA VAL A 77 0.65 -4.20 -6.44
C VAL A 77 1.64 -5.30 -6.78
N ASP A 78 2.17 -5.29 -8.00
CA ASP A 78 3.34 -6.09 -8.34
C ASP A 78 4.51 -5.71 -7.43
N TRP A 79 5.29 -6.69 -7.00
CA TRP A 79 6.44 -6.47 -6.12
C TRP A 79 7.63 -7.38 -6.47
N ALA A 80 8.79 -7.01 -5.92
CA ALA A 80 10.04 -7.75 -5.99
C ALA A 80 10.86 -7.54 -4.72
N LEU A 81 11.59 -8.57 -4.29
CA LEU A 81 12.65 -8.42 -3.28
C LEU A 81 13.97 -8.16 -4.01
N VAL A 82 14.73 -7.19 -3.49
CA VAL A 82 15.99 -6.74 -4.05
C VAL A 82 17.07 -6.92 -3.00
N ASP A 83 18.21 -7.50 -3.38
CA ASP A 83 19.33 -7.67 -2.44
C ASP A 83 19.82 -6.31 -1.94
N ALA A 84 19.94 -6.20 -0.63
CA ALA A 84 20.44 -5.00 0.01
C ALA A 84 21.99 -5.04 0.08
N PRO A 85 22.69 -3.90 -0.06
CA PRO A 85 24.13 -3.84 0.12
C PRO A 85 24.52 -4.25 1.55
N THR A 86 25.59 -5.01 1.71
CA THR A 86 26.08 -5.50 3.02
C THR A 86 26.22 -4.38 4.06
N LYS A 87 26.64 -3.18 3.64
CA LYS A 87 26.78 -2.01 4.52
C LYS A 87 25.47 -1.53 5.17
N SER A 88 24.32 -1.94 4.65
CA SER A 88 23.01 -1.54 5.17
C SER A 88 22.53 -2.38 6.35
N GLY A 89 23.14 -3.56 6.58
CA GLY A 89 22.69 -4.52 7.59
C GLY A 89 21.48 -5.38 7.20
N ALA A 90 20.73 -4.98 6.16
CA ALA A 90 19.63 -5.77 5.62
C ALA A 90 20.13 -6.83 4.63
N SER A 91 19.38 -7.94 4.50
CA SER A 91 19.55 -8.92 3.42
C SER A 91 18.80 -8.46 2.16
N GLN A 92 17.57 -7.97 2.32
CA GLN A 92 16.68 -7.60 1.22
C GLN A 92 15.88 -6.33 1.51
N TRP A 93 15.51 -5.65 0.43
CA TRP A 93 14.56 -4.54 0.40
C TRP A 93 13.36 -4.90 -0.47
N LEU A 94 12.22 -4.24 -0.21
CA LEU A 94 11.01 -4.44 -1.00
C LEU A 94 10.87 -3.35 -2.04
N ALA A 95 10.70 -3.74 -3.30
CA ALA A 95 10.30 -2.84 -4.37
C ALA A 95 8.87 -3.13 -4.80
N VAL A 96 8.04 -2.08 -4.87
CA VAL A 96 6.66 -2.16 -5.36
C VAL A 96 6.53 -1.39 -6.67
N LYS A 97 5.89 -2.00 -7.66
CA LYS A 97 5.69 -1.39 -8.97
C LYS A 97 4.65 -0.28 -8.87
N ARG A 98 4.93 0.84 -9.52
CA ARG A 98 4.00 1.95 -9.61
C ARG A 98 2.85 1.58 -10.54
N PHE A 99 1.65 1.57 -9.98
CA PHE A 99 0.41 1.32 -10.72
C PHE A 99 -0.16 2.57 -11.40
N ASP A 100 0.39 3.75 -11.11
CA ASP A 100 -0.04 5.02 -11.70
C ASP A 100 0.63 5.31 -13.05
N LEU A 101 1.56 4.46 -13.50
CA LEU A 101 2.27 4.59 -14.76
C LEU A 101 1.81 3.49 -15.74
N ILE A 102 1.27 3.89 -16.88
CA ILE A 102 0.81 2.99 -17.95
C ILE A 102 1.50 3.41 -19.26
N ILE A 103 2.53 2.67 -19.65
CA ILE A 103 3.32 2.85 -20.89
C ILE A 103 3.79 4.31 -21.06
N THR A 104 2.98 5.16 -21.71
CA THR A 104 3.28 6.57 -22.00
C THR A 104 2.52 7.57 -21.13
N TRP A 105 1.57 7.12 -20.30
CA TRP A 105 0.66 7.99 -19.56
C TRP A 105 0.73 7.75 -18.05
N ARG A 106 0.41 8.80 -17.30
CA ARG A 106 0.29 8.74 -15.85
C ARG A 106 -1.17 8.94 -15.46
N LEU A 107 -1.73 7.96 -14.74
CA LEU A 107 -3.06 8.09 -14.16
C LEU A 107 -3.03 9.11 -13.01
N ARG A 108 -4.12 9.85 -12.84
CA ARG A 108 -4.27 10.69 -11.64
C ARG A 108 -4.57 9.78 -10.47
N VAL A 109 -3.85 9.98 -9.37
CA VAL A 109 -4.05 9.25 -8.13
C VAL A 109 -4.50 10.22 -7.06
N ALA A 110 -5.53 9.85 -6.32
CA ALA A 110 -5.92 10.57 -5.12
C ALA A 110 -6.19 9.58 -3.99
N THR A 111 -5.65 9.86 -2.80
CA THR A 111 -5.96 9.08 -1.60
C THR A 111 -7.38 9.41 -1.12
N ALA A 112 -8.01 8.51 -0.36
CA ALA A 112 -9.31 8.78 0.26
C ALA A 112 -9.26 10.06 1.11
N THR A 113 -8.14 10.30 1.80
CA THR A 113 -7.92 11.52 2.61
C THR A 113 -7.92 12.78 1.75
N GLY A 114 -7.31 12.73 0.57
CA GLY A 114 -7.29 13.88 -0.35
C GLY A 114 -8.64 14.11 -1.04
N LEU A 115 -9.42 13.05 -1.28
CA LEU A 115 -10.74 13.14 -1.90
C LEU A 115 -11.83 13.61 -0.94
N LEU A 116 -11.74 13.22 0.33
CA LEU A 116 -12.74 13.50 1.35
C LEU A 116 -12.35 14.63 2.31
N ASP A 117 -11.25 15.34 2.02
CA ASP A 117 -10.69 16.40 2.86
C ASP A 117 -10.51 15.97 4.33
N ALA A 118 -10.00 14.75 4.51
CA ALA A 118 -9.88 14.13 5.82
C ALA A 118 -8.44 14.20 6.34
N ASP A 119 -8.25 14.63 7.59
CA ASP A 119 -6.94 14.60 8.24
C ASP A 119 -6.60 13.17 8.64
N PHE A 120 -5.61 12.57 7.97
CA PHE A 120 -5.15 11.20 8.25
C PHE A 120 -4.44 11.05 9.59
N ARG A 121 -4.08 12.15 10.25
CA ARG A 121 -3.51 12.14 11.61
C ARG A 121 -4.60 12.05 12.67
N MET A 122 -5.85 12.24 12.27
CA MET A 122 -7.02 12.01 13.10
C MET A 122 -7.72 10.74 12.60
N PRO A 123 -8.43 9.99 13.48
CA PRO A 123 -9.30 8.89 13.06
C PRO A 123 -10.56 9.46 12.39
N SER A 124 -10.38 10.10 11.25
CA SER A 124 -11.40 10.89 10.54
C SER A 124 -12.22 10.07 9.55
N LEU A 125 -11.72 8.90 9.13
CA LEU A 125 -12.39 7.97 8.23
C LEU A 125 -12.27 6.56 8.77
N ASP A 126 -13.36 5.79 8.70
CA ASP A 126 -13.37 4.36 8.96
C ASP A 126 -13.68 3.54 7.70
N TYR A 127 -13.76 2.21 7.84
CA TYR A 127 -14.05 1.35 6.69
C TYR A 127 -15.46 1.52 6.12
N LEU A 128 -16.45 1.95 6.90
CA LEU A 128 -17.78 2.26 6.36
C LEU A 128 -17.68 3.43 5.38
N ASP A 129 -16.94 4.48 5.75
CA ASP A 129 -16.68 5.63 4.88
C ASP A 129 -15.94 5.19 3.61
N LEU A 130 -14.88 4.37 3.75
CA LEU A 130 -14.10 3.88 2.61
C LEU A 130 -14.92 2.98 1.67
N ILE A 131 -15.79 2.12 2.21
CA ILE A 131 -16.67 1.25 1.42
C ILE A 131 -17.70 2.08 0.67
N GLN A 132 -18.33 3.06 1.33
CA GLN A 132 -19.27 3.97 0.71
C GLN A 132 -18.60 4.80 -0.38
N CYS A 133 -17.48 5.46 -0.06
CA CYS A 133 -16.67 6.22 -1.01
C CYS A 133 -16.31 5.38 -2.24
N SER A 134 -15.84 4.14 -2.03
CA SER A 134 -15.48 3.24 -3.13
C SER A 134 -16.66 2.90 -4.03
N ARG A 135 -17.84 2.67 -3.46
CA ARG A 135 -19.05 2.37 -4.23
C ARG A 135 -19.52 3.59 -5.03
N GLU A 136 -19.64 4.74 -4.39
CA GLU A 136 -20.20 5.95 -4.99
C GLU A 136 -19.24 6.55 -6.03
N LEU A 137 -17.96 6.70 -5.69
CA LEU A 137 -16.96 7.32 -6.57
C LEU A 137 -16.71 6.48 -7.83
N CYS A 138 -16.61 5.16 -7.67
CA CYS A 138 -16.34 4.25 -8.79
C CYS A 138 -17.61 3.82 -9.54
N GLN A 139 -18.80 4.20 -9.04
CA GLN A 139 -20.10 3.86 -9.62
C GLN A 139 -20.29 2.35 -9.89
N TYR A 140 -19.71 1.51 -9.03
CA TYR A 140 -19.74 0.06 -9.21
C TYR A 140 -19.75 -0.66 -7.86
N PRO A 141 -20.82 -1.41 -7.50
CA PRO A 141 -20.94 -2.09 -6.21
C PRO A 141 -19.77 -2.99 -5.85
N ALA A 142 -19.14 -3.62 -6.85
CA ALA A 142 -18.00 -4.50 -6.62
C ALA A 142 -16.78 -3.77 -6.03
N ARG A 143 -16.67 -2.44 -6.16
CA ARG A 143 -15.57 -1.67 -5.53
C ARG A 143 -15.77 -1.47 -4.04
N GLY A 144 -17.01 -1.29 -3.60
CA GLY A 144 -17.35 -1.36 -2.18
C GLY A 144 -17.09 -2.76 -1.60
N GLN A 145 -17.44 -3.82 -2.35
CA GLN A 145 -17.14 -5.21 -1.94
C GLN A 145 -15.63 -5.49 -1.86
N LEU A 146 -14.85 -4.99 -2.81
CA LEU A 146 -13.39 -5.12 -2.79
C LEU A 146 -12.79 -4.37 -1.59
N MET A 147 -13.26 -3.16 -1.28
CA MET A 147 -12.84 -2.42 -0.09
C MET A 147 -13.20 -3.16 1.21
N TYR A 148 -14.40 -3.75 1.28
CA TYR A 148 -14.79 -4.61 2.41
C TYR A 148 -13.85 -5.81 2.57
N ARG A 149 -13.47 -6.48 1.47
CA ARG A 149 -12.49 -7.58 1.52
C ARG A 149 -11.13 -7.11 2.01
N ARG A 150 -10.66 -5.94 1.59
CA ARG A 150 -9.41 -5.34 2.11
C ARG A 150 -9.50 -5.06 3.60
N ALA A 151 -10.64 -4.56 4.09
CA ALA A 151 -10.88 -4.33 5.51
C ALA A 151 -10.78 -5.61 6.34
N VAL A 152 -11.49 -6.67 5.90
CA VAL A 152 -11.45 -7.98 6.56
C VAL A 152 -10.03 -8.56 6.52
N PHE A 153 -9.34 -8.46 5.39
CA PHE A 153 -7.97 -8.92 5.28
C PHE A 153 -7.03 -8.19 6.23
N ASN A 154 -7.08 -6.85 6.26
CA ASN A 154 -6.26 -6.05 7.16
C ASN A 154 -6.51 -6.40 8.64
N LEU A 155 -7.75 -6.72 9.01
CA LEU A 155 -8.06 -7.24 10.35
C LEU A 155 -7.37 -8.60 10.60
N LEU A 156 -7.49 -9.54 9.66
CA LEU A 156 -6.95 -10.90 9.79
C LEU A 156 -5.42 -10.95 9.84
N VAL A 157 -4.76 -10.08 9.07
CA VAL A 157 -3.29 -9.96 9.08
C VAL A 157 -2.79 -8.95 10.11
N CYS A 158 -3.65 -8.49 11.02
CA CYS A 158 -3.31 -7.52 12.07
C CYS A 158 -2.58 -6.27 11.53
N ASN A 159 -3.02 -5.74 10.39
CA ASN A 159 -2.49 -4.50 9.85
C ASN A 159 -3.08 -3.30 10.62
N GLN A 160 -2.37 -2.83 11.63
CA GLN A 160 -2.81 -1.72 12.49
C GLN A 160 -2.39 -0.34 11.97
N VAL A 161 -1.54 -0.29 10.94
CA VAL A 161 -1.05 0.95 10.33
C VAL A 161 -1.80 1.29 9.03
N ASP A 162 -2.95 0.65 8.81
CA ASP A 162 -3.81 0.92 7.65
C ASP A 162 -4.64 2.19 7.86
N HIS A 163 -4.08 3.32 7.42
CA HIS A 163 -4.72 4.62 7.47
C HIS A 163 -5.42 4.95 6.16
N ALA A 164 -6.39 5.86 6.17
CA ALA A 164 -7.11 6.27 4.96
C ALA A 164 -6.21 6.83 3.83
N LYS A 165 -4.98 7.25 4.12
CA LYS A 165 -3.98 7.64 3.09
C LYS A 165 -3.42 6.45 2.29
N ASN A 166 -3.58 5.22 2.78
CA ASN A 166 -3.15 3.99 2.11
C ASN A 166 -4.23 3.46 1.15
N HIS A 167 -5.39 4.11 1.10
CA HIS A 167 -6.47 3.78 0.17
C HIS A 167 -6.53 4.84 -0.92
N SER A 168 -6.23 4.47 -2.16
CA SER A 168 -6.22 5.39 -3.29
C SER A 168 -7.21 5.00 -4.39
N PHE A 169 -7.55 6.00 -5.19
CA PHE A 169 -8.37 5.88 -6.37
C PHE A 169 -7.61 6.42 -7.58
N LEU A 170 -7.89 5.82 -8.73
CA LEU A 170 -7.29 6.15 -10.02
C LEU A 170 -8.34 6.80 -10.90
N GLN A 171 -8.02 7.95 -11.48
CA GLN A 171 -8.85 8.57 -12.51
C GLN A 171 -8.22 8.37 -13.88
N ASN A 172 -9.00 7.84 -14.82
CA ASN A 172 -8.61 7.80 -16.23
C ASN A 172 -8.85 9.14 -16.93
N GLU A 173 -8.43 9.23 -18.19
CA GLU A 173 -8.57 10.47 -18.98
C GLU A 173 -10.02 10.90 -19.23
N GLN A 174 -10.98 9.97 -19.15
CA GLN A 174 -12.40 10.26 -19.27
C GLN A 174 -13.04 10.68 -17.94
N GLY A 175 -12.24 10.88 -16.89
CA GLY A 175 -12.71 11.30 -15.59
C GLY A 175 -13.34 10.20 -14.74
N ARG A 176 -13.35 8.95 -15.22
CA ARG A 176 -13.90 7.81 -14.47
C ARG A 176 -12.91 7.34 -13.42
N TRP A 177 -13.42 7.14 -12.21
CA TRP A 177 -12.64 6.66 -11.08
C TRP A 177 -12.74 5.14 -10.93
N ASP A 178 -11.64 4.54 -10.49
CA ASP A 178 -11.62 3.16 -10.02
C ASP A 178 -10.77 3.04 -8.76
N LEU A 179 -11.01 1.99 -7.97
CA LEU A 179 -10.19 1.68 -6.80
C LEU A 179 -8.80 1.21 -7.26
N SER A 180 -7.75 1.81 -6.71
CA SER A 180 -6.36 1.43 -7.03
C SER A 180 -6.00 0.00 -6.58
N LEU A 181 -4.87 -0.52 -7.05
CA LEU A 181 -4.28 -1.75 -6.51
C LEU A 181 -4.01 -1.62 -5.00
N ALA A 182 -4.02 -2.73 -4.27
CA ALA A 182 -3.72 -2.72 -2.84
C ALA A 182 -2.21 -2.55 -2.63
N TYR A 183 -1.82 -1.60 -1.80
CA TYR A 183 -0.42 -1.33 -1.46
C TYR A 183 -0.30 -1.03 0.04
N ASP A 184 0.93 -1.06 0.57
CA ASP A 184 1.20 -0.84 2.00
C ASP A 184 0.40 -1.80 2.92
N GLN A 185 0.06 -3.00 2.43
CA GLN A 185 -0.52 -4.07 3.24
C GLN A 185 0.61 -4.82 3.96
N THR A 186 0.61 -4.78 5.29
CA THR A 186 1.67 -5.36 6.11
C THR A 186 1.13 -5.93 7.41
N PHE A 187 1.96 -6.67 8.14
CA PHE A 187 1.66 -7.13 9.50
C PHE A 187 2.22 -6.12 10.51
N SER A 188 1.40 -5.74 11.49
CA SER A 188 1.84 -4.90 12.61
C SER A 188 2.09 -5.78 13.84
N PRO A 189 3.36 -6.14 14.13
CA PRO A 189 3.66 -6.88 15.36
C PRO A 189 3.25 -6.05 16.57
N HIS A 190 2.61 -6.71 17.53
CA HIS A 190 2.25 -6.06 18.77
C HIS A 190 3.52 -5.61 19.51
N PRO A 191 3.58 -4.38 20.07
CA PRO A 191 4.78 -3.87 20.76
C PRO A 191 5.27 -4.74 21.91
N TYR A 192 4.41 -5.62 22.43
CA TYR A 192 4.68 -6.51 23.55
C TYR A 192 4.78 -8.00 23.15
N GLY A 193 4.86 -8.32 21.85
CA GLY A 193 5.07 -9.68 21.36
C GLY A 193 3.97 -10.68 21.74
N LYS A 194 2.73 -10.20 21.88
CA LYS A 194 1.53 -11.02 22.14
C LYS A 194 0.67 -11.09 20.90
#